data_AF-A0A1M5Z0V3-F1
#
_entry.id   AF-A0A1M5Z0V3-F1
#
_cell.length_a   1.000
_cell.length_b   1.000
_cell.length_c   1.000
_cell.angle_alpha   90.00
_cell.angle_beta   90.00
_cell.angle_gamma   90.00
#
_symmetry.space_group_name_H-M   'P 1'
#
loop_
_entity.id
_entity.type
_entity.pdbx_description
1 polymer ?
#
loop_
_entity_poly.entity_id
_entity_poly.type
_entity_poly.pdbx_seq_one_letter_code
_entity_poly.pdbx_strand_id
1 'polypeptide(L)'
;MNETYNRVTNESGYGKKVLSILPWNKVKVPEDKNIPHGDMPGDKIEIEDGHITKAEIIFPKLVEMIAKAADSNEYGRCVIAVCGGSGVGKSEIASLLSFYLNAAGIGSYTLSGDNYPHRIPKYNDAERLRIFREAGIRGMADEGCMNAENFAIVQKWQQEEDDANEAHVSEYGWFKSYLDAGKKALAGYLGTPNETDYDEVSTIIKAFKDGADTLTLRRMGRDESALWYENVDFSDKKVLIIEWTHGNSDYIKGVDIPVLLNSTPAETLAHRRSRARDGKVDSAFTTLVLNIEQRELHSQAHKAKIIISKDAELITFEQYSQLMDGQF
;
A
#
# COMPACT_ATOMS: atom_id res chain seq x y z
N MET A 1 10.03 -0.10 20.40
CA MET A 1 8.62 0.24 20.76
C MET A 1 7.79 -1.03 20.67
N ASN A 2 6.70 -1.18 21.43
CA ASN A 2 5.91 -2.43 21.46
C ASN A 2 6.79 -3.65 21.81
N GLU A 3 7.62 -3.51 22.84
CA GLU A 3 8.49 -4.59 23.37
C GLU A 3 8.06 -5.04 24.76
N THR A 4 7.21 -4.28 25.43
CA THR A 4 6.68 -4.57 26.76
C THR A 4 5.22 -4.18 26.79
N TYR A 5 4.36 -5.15 27.09
CA TYR A 5 2.90 -5.04 27.11
C TYR A 5 2.33 -6.18 27.94
N ASN A 6 1.08 -6.05 28.40
CA ASN A 6 0.39 -7.22 28.92
C ASN A 6 -0.09 -8.06 27.76
N ARG A 7 -0.34 -9.34 28.03
CA ARG A 7 -0.90 -10.25 27.05
C ARG A 7 -2.36 -10.50 27.36
N VAL A 8 -3.18 -10.54 26.32
CA VAL A 8 -4.55 -11.06 26.41
C VAL A 8 -4.52 -12.53 26.81
N THR A 9 -5.65 -13.04 27.27
CA THR A 9 -5.79 -14.47 27.57
C THR A 9 -5.58 -15.32 26.33
N ASN A 10 -4.91 -16.46 26.50
CA ASN A 10 -4.74 -17.46 25.45
C ASN A 10 -6.11 -17.93 24.94
N GLU A 11 -6.24 -18.04 23.63
CA GLU A 11 -7.49 -18.43 22.96
C GLU A 11 -7.20 -19.43 21.83
N SER A 12 -6.55 -20.54 22.18
CA SER A 12 -6.33 -21.64 21.24
C SER A 12 -7.65 -22.18 20.69
N GLY A 13 -7.72 -22.44 19.38
CA GLY A 13 -8.94 -22.96 18.74
C GLY A 13 -9.96 -21.89 18.34
N TYR A 14 -9.57 -20.62 18.32
CA TYR A 14 -10.43 -19.50 17.94
C TYR A 14 -10.98 -19.60 16.50
N GLY A 15 -10.32 -20.36 15.63
CA GLY A 15 -10.74 -20.59 14.25
C GLY A 15 -12.14 -21.19 14.14
N LYS A 16 -12.61 -21.98 15.13
CA LYS A 16 -14.00 -22.46 15.14
C LYS A 16 -15.02 -21.32 15.24
N LYS A 17 -14.72 -20.29 16.06
CA LYS A 17 -15.57 -19.09 16.17
C LYS A 17 -15.54 -18.30 14.86
N VAL A 18 -14.36 -18.16 14.23
CA VAL A 18 -14.24 -17.50 12.92
C VAL A 18 -15.02 -18.26 11.85
N LEU A 19 -14.94 -19.59 11.79
CA LEU A 19 -15.68 -20.40 10.81
C LEU A 19 -17.20 -20.35 11.01
N SER A 20 -17.70 -20.08 12.23
CA SER A 20 -19.14 -19.93 12.45
C SER A 20 -19.78 -18.72 11.76
N ILE A 21 -18.96 -17.83 11.19
CA ILE A 21 -19.43 -16.75 10.30
C ILE A 21 -20.00 -17.34 8.99
N LEU A 22 -19.59 -18.56 8.61
CA LEU A 22 -20.05 -19.23 7.40
C LEU A 22 -21.29 -20.11 7.65
N PRO A 23 -22.26 -20.17 6.71
CA PRO A 23 -22.31 -19.40 5.47
C PRO A 23 -22.52 -17.91 5.75
N TRP A 24 -21.74 -17.07 5.08
CA TRP A 24 -21.75 -15.64 5.35
C TRP A 24 -23.03 -15.00 4.80
N ASN A 25 -23.74 -14.29 5.67
CA ASN A 25 -24.90 -13.47 5.32
C ASN A 25 -24.44 -12.03 5.20
N LYS A 26 -24.71 -11.41 4.04
CA LYS A 26 -24.34 -10.03 3.75
C LYS A 26 -24.87 -9.09 4.83
N VAL A 27 -24.00 -8.24 5.35
CA VAL A 27 -24.36 -7.20 6.32
C VAL A 27 -24.60 -5.91 5.55
N LYS A 28 -25.77 -5.29 5.73
CA LYS A 28 -26.07 -4.00 5.10
C LYS A 28 -25.10 -2.94 5.63
N VAL A 29 -24.28 -2.39 4.73
CA VAL A 29 -23.44 -1.24 5.05
C VAL A 29 -24.35 -0.04 5.33
N PRO A 30 -24.15 0.72 6.43
CA PRO A 30 -24.93 1.91 6.74
C PRO A 30 -24.98 2.90 5.57
N GLU A 31 -26.09 3.64 5.44
CA GLU A 31 -26.30 4.59 4.35
C GLU A 31 -25.38 5.81 4.48
N ASP A 32 -25.07 6.22 5.71
CA ASP A 32 -24.11 7.29 6.02
C ASP A 32 -22.64 6.87 5.83
N LYS A 33 -22.39 5.57 5.52
CA LYS A 33 -21.06 4.97 5.38
C LYS A 33 -20.14 5.22 6.58
N ASN A 34 -20.71 5.47 7.75
CA ASN A 34 -19.95 5.67 8.98
C ASN A 34 -19.53 4.32 9.56
N ILE A 35 -18.47 3.75 8.98
CA ILE A 35 -17.88 2.48 9.38
C ILE A 35 -16.43 2.68 9.84
N PRO A 36 -15.82 1.71 10.55
CA PRO A 36 -14.41 1.79 10.91
C PRO A 36 -13.52 1.98 9.67
N HIS A 37 -12.55 2.89 9.78
CA HIS A 37 -11.60 3.18 8.70
C HIS A 37 -10.14 3.14 9.20
N GLY A 38 -9.20 3.27 8.27
CA GLY A 38 -7.77 3.31 8.58
C GLY A 38 -7.38 4.46 9.51
N ASP A 39 -6.24 4.32 10.18
CA ASP A 39 -5.74 5.23 11.22
C ASP A 39 -4.83 6.35 10.69
N MET A 40 -4.82 6.60 9.38
CA MET A 40 -4.09 7.71 8.77
C MET A 40 -4.78 9.06 9.07
N PRO A 41 -4.10 10.04 9.69
CA PRO A 41 -4.71 11.32 10.03
C PRO A 41 -5.22 12.12 8.81
N GLY A 42 -6.49 12.50 8.86
CA GLY A 42 -7.11 13.37 7.86
C GLY A 42 -7.53 12.67 6.56
N ASP A 43 -7.34 11.35 6.47
CA ASP A 43 -7.83 10.57 5.35
C ASP A 43 -9.35 10.49 5.33
N LYS A 44 -9.89 10.43 4.11
CA LYS A 44 -11.31 10.30 3.82
C LYS A 44 -11.48 9.14 2.87
N ILE A 45 -12.39 8.24 3.20
CA ILE A 45 -12.75 7.12 2.34
C ILE A 45 -14.07 7.42 1.63
N GLU A 46 -14.17 6.99 0.37
CA GLU A 46 -15.40 7.11 -0.42
C GLU A 46 -15.84 5.72 -0.87
N ILE A 47 -16.82 5.16 -0.14
CA ILE A 47 -17.28 3.79 -0.38
C ILE A 47 -18.38 3.78 -1.44
N GLU A 48 -18.02 3.28 -2.62
CA GLU A 48 -18.93 2.99 -3.73
C GLU A 48 -19.40 1.53 -3.74
N ASP A 49 -20.46 1.23 -4.50
CA ASP A 49 -21.01 -0.14 -4.63
C ASP A 49 -20.00 -1.15 -5.19
N GLY A 50 -19.07 -0.68 -6.03
CA GLY A 50 -17.96 -1.50 -6.52
C GLY A 50 -17.01 -1.96 -5.40
N HIS A 51 -16.76 -1.11 -4.41
CA HIS A 51 -15.97 -1.47 -3.23
C HIS A 51 -16.71 -2.51 -2.38
N ILE A 52 -18.00 -2.30 -2.15
CA ILE A 52 -18.84 -3.26 -1.43
C ILE A 52 -18.77 -4.62 -2.13
N THR A 53 -19.13 -4.68 -3.41
CA THR A 53 -19.12 -5.93 -4.20
C THR A 53 -17.81 -6.70 -4.09
N LYS A 54 -16.66 -6.02 -4.22
CA LYS A 54 -15.34 -6.65 -4.05
C LYS A 54 -15.13 -7.19 -2.65
N ALA A 55 -15.42 -6.40 -1.62
CA ALA A 55 -15.27 -6.83 -0.23
C ALA A 55 -16.17 -8.04 0.09
N GLU A 56 -17.40 -8.06 -0.43
CA GLU A 56 -18.34 -9.18 -0.27
C GLU A 56 -17.83 -10.47 -0.93
N ILE A 57 -17.10 -10.37 -2.04
CA ILE A 57 -16.50 -11.53 -2.71
C ILE A 57 -15.25 -12.02 -1.97
N ILE A 58 -14.42 -11.10 -1.47
CA ILE A 58 -13.22 -11.43 -0.69
C ILE A 58 -13.58 -12.09 0.65
N PHE A 59 -14.60 -11.57 1.34
CA PHE A 59 -14.80 -11.82 2.76
C PHE A 59 -15.01 -13.31 3.12
N PRO A 60 -15.85 -14.11 2.44
CA PRO A 60 -16.00 -15.53 2.75
C PRO A 60 -14.68 -16.31 2.62
N LYS A 61 -13.89 -16.00 1.57
CA LYS A 61 -12.60 -16.64 1.37
C LYS A 61 -11.59 -16.24 2.45
N LEU A 62 -11.64 -14.96 2.84
CA LEU A 62 -10.81 -14.42 3.89
C LEU A 62 -11.12 -15.08 5.25
N VAL A 63 -12.39 -15.30 5.57
CA VAL A 63 -12.83 -15.98 6.81
C VAL A 63 -12.22 -17.39 6.94
N GLU A 64 -12.21 -18.19 5.86
CA GLU A 64 -11.56 -19.52 5.86
C GLU A 64 -10.06 -19.44 6.20
N MET A 65 -9.39 -18.42 5.69
CA MET A 65 -7.96 -18.22 5.90
C MET A 65 -7.64 -17.66 7.29
N ILE A 66 -8.45 -16.70 7.77
CA ILE A 66 -8.35 -16.15 9.13
C ILE A 66 -8.50 -17.26 10.14
N ALA A 67 -9.46 -18.17 9.95
CA ALA A 67 -9.68 -19.28 10.89
C ALA A 67 -8.42 -20.13 11.06
N LYS A 68 -7.75 -20.49 9.95
CA LYS A 68 -6.51 -21.28 9.97
C LYS A 68 -5.36 -20.53 10.64
N ALA A 69 -5.22 -19.24 10.35
CA ALA A 69 -4.18 -18.40 10.95
C ALA A 69 -4.40 -18.22 12.46
N ALA A 70 -5.65 -17.96 12.86
CA ALA A 70 -6.03 -17.81 14.26
C ALA A 70 -5.81 -19.11 15.06
N ASP A 71 -6.14 -20.29 14.51
CA ASP A 71 -5.87 -21.58 15.17
C ASP A 71 -4.38 -21.88 15.34
N SER A 72 -3.53 -21.31 14.48
CA SER A 72 -2.08 -21.46 14.53
C SER A 72 -1.40 -20.46 15.47
N ASN A 73 -2.16 -19.56 16.10
CA ASN A 73 -1.66 -18.52 16.99
C ASN A 73 -2.25 -18.70 18.40
N GLU A 74 -1.39 -18.67 19.43
CA GLU A 74 -1.78 -18.88 20.83
C GLU A 74 -2.87 -17.92 21.34
N TYR A 75 -2.95 -16.73 20.76
CA TYR A 75 -3.88 -15.66 21.13
C TYR A 75 -5.04 -15.48 20.13
N GLY A 76 -5.16 -16.37 19.14
CA GLY A 76 -6.19 -16.28 18.09
C GLY A 76 -6.00 -15.10 17.14
N ARG A 77 -4.77 -14.58 17.00
CA ARG A 77 -4.45 -13.37 16.23
C ARG A 77 -4.12 -13.70 14.77
N CYS A 78 -4.56 -12.85 13.85
CA CYS A 78 -4.29 -12.94 12.42
C CYS A 78 -3.95 -11.57 11.84
N VAL A 79 -2.96 -11.50 10.95
CA VAL A 79 -2.57 -10.28 10.23
C VAL A 79 -2.87 -10.40 8.74
N ILE A 80 -3.60 -9.42 8.22
CA ILE A 80 -4.02 -9.33 6.83
C ILE A 80 -3.36 -8.09 6.23
N ALA A 81 -2.84 -8.19 5.02
CA ALA A 81 -2.40 -7.02 4.27
C ALA A 81 -3.31 -6.81 3.06
N VAL A 82 -3.90 -5.63 2.93
CA VAL A 82 -4.66 -5.22 1.73
C VAL A 82 -3.76 -4.29 0.93
N CYS A 83 -3.25 -4.79 -0.20
CA CYS A 83 -2.26 -4.11 -1.04
C CYS A 83 -2.75 -3.91 -2.47
N GLY A 84 -2.06 -3.03 -3.20
CA GLY A 84 -2.41 -2.64 -4.56
C GLY A 84 -2.03 -1.18 -4.86
N GLY A 85 -2.15 -0.78 -6.12
CA GLY A 85 -1.76 0.54 -6.59
C GLY A 85 -2.52 1.69 -5.89
N SER A 86 -1.95 2.89 -5.94
CA SER A 86 -2.64 4.07 -5.40
C SER A 86 -3.95 4.34 -6.15
N GLY A 87 -5.07 4.40 -5.41
CA GLY A 87 -6.41 4.63 -5.94
C GLY A 87 -7.20 3.38 -6.34
N VAL A 88 -6.74 2.16 -6.02
CA VAL A 88 -7.45 0.91 -6.34
C VAL A 88 -8.56 0.55 -5.32
N GLY A 89 -8.71 1.33 -4.25
CA GLY A 89 -9.72 1.11 -3.21
C GLY A 89 -9.21 0.38 -1.95
N LYS A 90 -7.91 0.42 -1.63
CA LYS A 90 -7.34 -0.30 -0.47
C LYS A 90 -8.02 0.08 0.84
N SER A 91 -8.08 1.37 1.12
CA SER A 91 -8.63 1.93 2.36
C SER A 91 -10.12 1.61 2.49
N GLU A 92 -10.88 1.69 1.39
CA GLU A 92 -12.31 1.35 1.34
C GLU A 92 -12.55 -0.14 1.59
N ILE A 93 -11.81 -1.02 0.91
CA ILE A 93 -11.95 -2.47 1.08
C ILE A 93 -11.51 -2.89 2.49
N ALA A 94 -10.40 -2.35 3.01
CA ALA A 94 -9.96 -2.64 4.37
C ALA A 94 -10.99 -2.19 5.42
N SER A 95 -11.62 -1.04 5.21
CA SER A 95 -12.71 -0.52 6.07
C SER A 95 -13.93 -1.43 6.05
N LEU A 96 -14.35 -1.90 4.86
CA LEU A 96 -15.46 -2.84 4.71
C LEU A 96 -15.18 -4.20 5.35
N LEU A 97 -13.98 -4.75 5.15
CA LEU A 97 -13.56 -6.00 5.79
C LEU A 97 -13.54 -5.86 7.32
N SER A 98 -13.03 -4.74 7.83
CA SER A 98 -13.04 -4.41 9.27
C SER A 98 -14.47 -4.35 9.81
N PHE A 99 -15.36 -3.64 9.11
CA PHE A 99 -16.78 -3.57 9.43
C PHE A 99 -17.43 -4.96 9.51
N TYR A 100 -17.19 -5.84 8.53
CA TYR A 100 -17.75 -7.19 8.53
C TYR A 100 -17.22 -8.06 9.67
N LEU A 101 -15.93 -7.99 10.00
CA LEU A 101 -15.34 -8.70 11.14
C LEU A 101 -15.91 -8.21 12.48
N ASN A 102 -16.11 -6.90 12.61
CA ASN A 102 -16.68 -6.30 13.81
C ASN A 102 -18.16 -6.67 13.97
N ALA A 103 -18.95 -6.63 12.89
CA ALA A 103 -20.33 -7.07 12.87
C ALA A 103 -20.48 -8.57 13.24
N ALA A 104 -19.46 -9.39 12.92
CA ALA A 104 -19.38 -10.80 13.28
C ALA A 104 -18.84 -11.06 14.72
N GLY A 105 -18.51 -10.02 15.50
CA GLY A 105 -17.99 -10.18 16.85
C GLY A 105 -16.58 -10.77 16.94
N ILE A 106 -15.78 -10.63 15.88
CA ILE A 106 -14.37 -11.04 15.85
C ILE A 106 -13.45 -9.94 16.37
N GLY A 107 -13.75 -8.69 16.05
CA GLY A 107 -12.93 -7.54 16.41
C GLY A 107 -11.72 -7.37 15.48
N SER A 108 -11.56 -6.18 14.94
CA SER A 108 -10.44 -5.85 14.05
C SER A 108 -9.99 -4.41 14.17
N TYR A 109 -8.75 -4.16 13.76
CA TYR A 109 -8.15 -2.83 13.65
C TYR A 109 -7.53 -2.65 12.26
N THR A 110 -7.71 -1.46 11.67
CA THR A 110 -7.14 -1.13 10.36
C THR A 110 -5.98 -0.14 10.54
N LEU A 111 -4.77 -0.63 10.35
CA LEU A 111 -3.52 0.14 10.35
C LEU A 111 -3.21 0.61 8.93
N SER A 112 -2.98 1.91 8.75
CA SER A 112 -2.44 2.45 7.51
C SER A 112 -0.92 2.38 7.53
N GLY A 113 -0.35 1.79 6.48
CA GLY A 113 1.10 1.78 6.29
C GLY A 113 1.67 3.16 5.95
N ASP A 114 0.84 4.12 5.54
CA ASP A 114 1.26 5.47 5.17
C ASP A 114 1.64 6.34 6.38
N ASN A 115 1.46 5.82 7.60
CA ASN A 115 2.00 6.40 8.84
C ASN A 115 3.51 6.18 9.02
N TYR A 116 4.12 5.23 8.30
CA TYR A 116 5.47 4.72 8.55
C TYR A 116 6.60 5.15 7.60
N PRO A 117 6.40 6.01 6.56
CA PRO A 117 7.53 6.63 5.88
C PRO A 117 8.51 7.34 6.84
N HIS A 118 9.78 7.46 6.44
CA HIS A 118 10.77 8.21 7.22
C HIS A 118 10.49 9.72 7.22
N ARG A 119 9.70 10.21 6.26
CA ARG A 119 9.41 11.62 6.02
C ARG A 119 7.91 11.84 5.84
N ILE A 120 7.41 13.00 6.27
CA ILE A 120 6.05 13.45 5.93
C ILE A 120 5.88 13.56 4.40
N PRO A 121 4.64 13.48 3.86
CA PRO A 121 4.40 13.38 2.42
C PRO A 121 5.16 14.43 1.57
N LYS A 122 5.07 15.72 1.97
CA LYS A 122 5.76 16.83 1.27
C LYS A 122 7.27 16.61 1.13
N TYR A 123 7.93 16.13 2.18
CA TYR A 123 9.38 15.92 2.17
C TYR A 123 9.78 14.60 1.56
N ASN A 124 8.90 13.61 1.62
CA ASN A 124 9.14 12.36 0.89
C ASN A 124 9.09 12.60 -0.63
N ASP A 125 8.12 13.38 -1.12
CA ASP A 125 8.03 13.75 -2.54
C ASP A 125 9.24 14.59 -2.99
N ALA A 126 9.69 15.53 -2.16
CA ALA A 126 10.89 16.30 -2.43
C ALA A 126 12.16 15.41 -2.49
N GLU A 127 12.27 14.41 -1.60
CA GLU A 127 13.40 13.48 -1.58
C GLU A 127 13.41 12.56 -2.80
N ARG A 128 12.25 12.03 -3.21
CA ARG A 128 12.11 11.25 -4.45
C ARG A 128 12.63 12.04 -5.66
N LEU A 129 12.21 13.30 -5.77
CA LEU A 129 12.64 14.18 -6.88
C LEU A 129 14.13 14.51 -6.80
N ARG A 130 14.66 14.78 -5.61
CA ARG A 130 16.09 15.03 -5.37
C ARG A 130 16.93 13.84 -5.83
N ILE A 131 16.58 12.62 -5.39
CA ILE A 131 17.29 11.37 -5.74
C ILE A 131 17.29 11.16 -7.25
N PHE A 132 16.14 11.31 -7.90
CA PHE A 132 16.01 11.17 -9.35
C PHE A 132 16.92 12.15 -10.10
N ARG A 133 16.84 13.45 -9.77
CA ARG A 133 17.58 14.51 -10.47
C ARG A 133 19.08 14.45 -10.23
N GLU A 134 19.50 14.22 -8.98
CA GLU A 134 20.91 14.10 -8.63
C GLU A 134 21.57 12.93 -9.37
N ALA A 135 20.91 11.76 -9.35
CA ALA A 135 21.41 10.59 -10.06
C ALA A 135 21.40 10.79 -11.58
N GLY A 136 20.40 11.49 -12.12
CA GLY A 136 20.38 11.81 -13.55
C GLY A 136 21.56 12.70 -13.97
N ILE A 137 21.84 13.77 -13.23
CA ILE A 137 23.00 14.63 -13.51
C ILE A 137 24.31 13.82 -13.41
N ARG A 138 24.43 12.95 -12.41
CA ARG A 138 25.58 12.06 -12.28
C ARG A 138 25.70 11.09 -13.46
N GLY A 139 24.60 10.52 -13.92
CA GLY A 139 24.57 9.63 -15.09
C GLY A 139 25.08 10.32 -16.35
N MET A 140 24.72 11.59 -16.57
CA MET A 140 25.28 12.38 -17.67
C MET A 140 26.78 12.61 -17.54
N ALA A 141 27.27 12.84 -16.31
CA ALA A 141 28.69 13.04 -16.06
C ALA A 141 29.50 11.76 -16.29
N ASP A 142 28.99 10.63 -15.81
CA ASP A 142 29.62 9.31 -15.96
C ASP A 142 29.72 8.90 -17.45
N GLU A 143 28.72 9.23 -18.27
CA GLU A 143 28.69 8.99 -19.73
C GLU A 143 29.40 10.09 -20.55
N GLY A 144 30.00 11.10 -19.91
CA GLY A 144 30.76 12.16 -20.58
C GLY A 144 29.91 13.14 -21.41
N CYS A 145 28.58 13.16 -21.23
CA CYS A 145 27.67 14.05 -21.95
C CYS A 145 27.23 15.27 -21.12
N MET A 146 27.70 15.39 -19.88
CA MET A 146 27.45 16.56 -19.02
C MET A 146 28.27 17.78 -19.47
N ASN A 147 27.63 18.69 -20.21
CA ASN A 147 28.19 19.97 -20.63
C ASN A 147 27.14 21.10 -20.47
N ALA A 148 27.55 22.35 -20.66
CA ALA A 148 26.69 23.51 -20.43
C ALA A 148 25.44 23.54 -21.33
N GLU A 149 25.55 23.08 -22.58
CA GLU A 149 24.44 23.06 -23.54
C GLU A 149 23.40 22.01 -23.14
N ASN A 150 23.84 20.78 -22.88
CA ASN A 150 22.96 19.70 -22.44
C ASN A 150 22.31 20.00 -21.08
N PHE A 151 23.08 20.56 -20.14
CA PHE A 151 22.55 20.92 -18.83
C PHE A 151 21.52 22.05 -18.90
N ALA A 152 21.69 23.04 -19.78
CA ALA A 152 20.69 24.10 -19.96
C ALA A 152 19.33 23.52 -20.40
N ILE A 153 19.34 22.50 -21.26
CA ILE A 153 18.13 21.78 -21.70
C ILE A 153 17.50 21.02 -20.52
N VAL A 154 18.29 20.22 -19.79
CA VAL A 154 17.80 19.48 -18.61
C VAL A 154 17.25 20.43 -17.55
N GLN A 155 17.95 21.53 -17.26
CA GLN A 155 17.53 22.51 -16.28
C GLN A 155 16.19 23.14 -16.65
N LYS A 156 15.97 23.43 -17.93
CA LYS A 156 14.67 23.90 -18.43
C LYS A 156 13.58 22.85 -18.15
N TRP A 157 13.80 21.59 -18.51
CA TRP A 157 12.83 20.53 -18.23
C TRP A 157 12.59 20.29 -16.74
N GLN A 158 13.60 20.47 -15.88
CA GLN A 158 13.43 20.41 -14.43
C GLN A 158 12.51 21.52 -13.90
N GLN A 159 12.61 22.73 -14.46
CA GLN A 159 11.73 23.85 -14.10
C GLN A 159 10.30 23.64 -14.62
N GLU A 160 10.15 22.95 -15.75
CA GLU A 160 8.87 22.61 -16.37
C GLU A 160 8.26 21.29 -15.83
N GLU A 161 8.94 20.60 -14.91
CA GLU A 161 8.56 19.27 -14.38
C GLU A 161 8.41 18.17 -15.45
N ASP A 162 9.16 18.29 -16.54
CA ASP A 162 9.11 17.41 -17.71
C ASP A 162 10.40 16.56 -17.85
N ASP A 163 11.31 16.64 -16.88
CA ASP A 163 12.61 15.96 -16.88
C ASP A 163 12.55 14.44 -16.65
N ALA A 164 11.35 13.87 -16.53
CA ALA A 164 11.13 12.43 -16.50
C ALA A 164 10.45 11.90 -17.79
N ASN A 165 10.20 12.76 -18.77
CA ASN A 165 9.50 12.41 -20.00
C ASN A 165 10.41 11.65 -20.96
N GLU A 166 10.06 10.39 -21.26
CA GLU A 166 10.86 9.52 -22.12
C GLU A 166 10.91 9.99 -23.57
N ALA A 167 9.95 10.82 -24.02
CA ALA A 167 9.89 11.32 -25.38
C ALA A 167 11.16 12.10 -25.77
N HIS A 168 11.77 12.81 -24.80
CA HIS A 168 12.99 13.58 -24.98
C HIS A 168 14.18 12.72 -25.44
N VAL A 169 14.21 11.42 -25.12
CA VAL A 169 15.30 10.52 -25.54
C VAL A 169 15.34 10.36 -27.06
N SER A 170 14.19 10.46 -27.73
CA SER A 170 14.11 10.32 -29.20
C SER A 170 14.72 11.53 -29.92
N GLU A 171 14.64 12.71 -29.31
CA GLU A 171 15.21 13.95 -29.83
C GLU A 171 16.67 14.14 -29.37
N TYR A 172 16.97 13.75 -28.13
CA TYR A 172 18.26 13.93 -27.48
C TYR A 172 18.79 12.59 -26.96
N GLY A 173 19.52 11.84 -27.79
CA GLY A 173 20.04 10.52 -27.42
C GLY A 173 20.90 10.51 -26.14
N TRP A 174 21.62 11.61 -25.86
CA TRP A 174 22.41 11.77 -24.63
C TRP A 174 21.55 11.79 -23.36
N PHE A 175 20.28 12.20 -23.45
CA PHE A 175 19.37 12.29 -22.31
C PHE A 175 19.03 10.93 -21.70
N LYS A 176 19.23 9.84 -22.47
CA LYS A 176 19.08 8.48 -21.96
C LYS A 176 19.91 8.23 -20.69
N SER A 177 21.12 8.78 -20.63
CA SER A 177 22.01 8.66 -19.46
C SER A 177 21.40 9.29 -18.19
N TYR A 178 20.79 10.47 -18.32
CA TYR A 178 20.08 11.14 -17.23
C TYR A 178 18.89 10.31 -16.76
N LEU A 179 18.05 9.90 -17.71
CA LEU A 179 16.80 9.23 -17.41
C LEU A 179 17.03 7.84 -16.80
N ASP A 180 17.92 7.03 -17.37
CA ASP A 180 18.18 5.67 -16.88
C ASP A 180 18.83 5.70 -15.48
N ALA A 181 19.79 6.60 -15.25
CA ALA A 181 20.43 6.76 -13.94
C ALA A 181 19.43 7.25 -12.89
N GLY A 182 18.60 8.24 -13.22
CA GLY A 182 17.53 8.74 -12.36
C GLY A 182 16.53 7.65 -11.99
N LYS A 183 16.02 6.90 -12.99
CA LYS A 183 15.09 5.77 -12.77
C LYS A 183 15.69 4.70 -11.86
N LYS A 184 16.94 4.32 -12.11
CA LYS A 184 17.64 3.30 -11.32
C LYS A 184 17.81 3.73 -9.86
N ALA A 185 18.21 4.98 -9.62
CA ALA A 185 18.37 5.49 -8.26
C ALA A 185 17.03 5.61 -7.53
N LEU A 186 15.99 6.11 -8.21
CA LEU A 186 14.65 6.24 -7.65
C LEU A 186 14.06 4.87 -7.27
N ALA A 187 14.23 3.84 -8.11
CA ALA A 187 13.82 2.46 -7.82
C ALA A 187 14.62 1.82 -6.66
N GLY A 188 15.81 2.34 -6.32
CA GLY A 188 16.55 1.95 -5.13
C GLY A 188 16.07 2.63 -3.83
N TYR A 189 15.15 3.59 -3.94
CA TYR A 189 14.56 4.32 -2.82
C TYR A 189 13.10 3.92 -2.61
N LEU A 190 12.27 4.06 -3.65
CA LEU A 190 10.83 3.79 -3.59
C LEU A 190 10.55 2.39 -3.07
N GLY A 191 9.58 2.27 -2.15
CA GLY A 191 9.17 1.00 -1.58
C GLY A 191 10.27 0.23 -0.83
N THR A 192 11.42 0.82 -0.56
CA THR A 192 12.54 0.18 0.15
C THR A 192 12.64 0.68 1.60
N PRO A 193 13.47 0.04 2.45
CA PRO A 193 13.78 0.55 3.79
C PRO A 193 14.41 1.95 3.80
N ASN A 194 14.89 2.47 2.66
CA ASN A 194 15.38 3.85 2.56
C ASN A 194 14.25 4.88 2.58
N GLU A 195 13.04 4.48 2.18
CA GLU A 195 11.85 5.34 2.15
C GLU A 195 10.94 5.13 3.37
N THR A 196 10.75 3.87 3.78
CA THR A 196 9.80 3.51 4.84
C THR A 196 10.43 2.64 5.93
N ASP A 197 10.00 2.85 7.18
CA ASP A 197 10.33 2.01 8.32
C ASP A 197 9.48 0.72 8.37
N TYR A 198 9.91 -0.29 7.61
CA TYR A 198 9.29 -1.62 7.64
C TYR A 198 9.52 -2.38 8.96
N ASP A 199 10.58 -2.06 9.69
CA ASP A 199 10.93 -2.73 10.94
C ASP A 199 9.96 -2.31 12.06
N GLU A 200 9.54 -1.04 12.07
CA GLU A 200 8.50 -0.57 12.99
C GLU A 200 7.17 -1.31 12.78
N VAL A 201 6.71 -1.42 11.52
CA VAL A 201 5.48 -2.18 11.18
C VAL A 201 5.62 -3.66 11.53
N SER A 202 6.77 -4.27 11.23
CA SER A 202 7.04 -5.67 11.58
C SER A 202 7.07 -5.91 13.09
N THR A 203 7.53 -4.92 13.86
CA THR A 203 7.52 -4.96 15.33
C THR A 203 6.10 -4.87 15.88
N ILE A 204 5.26 -4.00 15.31
CA ILE A 204 3.83 -3.93 15.63
C ILE A 204 3.13 -5.27 15.35
N ILE A 205 3.37 -5.85 14.18
CA ILE A 205 2.83 -7.17 13.80
C ILE A 205 3.25 -8.24 14.81
N LYS A 206 4.54 -8.28 15.17
CA LYS A 206 5.07 -9.24 16.13
C LYS A 206 4.39 -9.10 17.49
N ALA A 207 4.29 -7.88 18.01
CA ALA A 207 3.66 -7.60 19.29
C ALA A 207 2.16 -7.97 19.30
N PHE A 208 1.44 -7.62 18.24
CA PHE A 208 0.04 -8.01 18.05
C PHE A 208 -0.13 -9.54 18.09
N LYS A 209 0.72 -10.28 17.36
CA LYS A 209 0.68 -11.75 17.30
C LYS A 209 1.14 -12.41 18.60
N ASP A 210 1.95 -11.74 19.41
CA ASP A 210 2.35 -12.14 20.76
C ASP A 210 1.31 -11.72 21.82
N GLY A 211 0.12 -11.32 21.39
CA GLY A 211 -1.04 -11.13 22.27
C GLY A 211 -1.08 -9.80 23.00
N ALA A 212 -0.32 -8.79 22.56
CA ALA A 212 -0.35 -7.46 23.17
C ALA A 212 -1.80 -6.95 23.34
N ASP A 213 -2.15 -6.56 24.57
CA ASP A 213 -3.43 -5.94 24.89
C ASP A 213 -3.50 -4.47 24.49
N THR A 214 -2.35 -3.82 24.31
CA THR A 214 -2.21 -2.44 23.86
C THR A 214 -1.03 -2.33 22.90
N LEU A 215 -1.18 -1.54 21.84
CA LEU A 215 -0.09 -1.20 20.93
C LEU A 215 0.07 0.31 20.84
N THR A 216 1.30 0.78 20.92
CA THR A 216 1.68 2.15 20.61
C THR A 216 1.87 2.28 19.11
N LEU A 217 1.01 3.07 18.45
CA LEU A 217 0.97 3.21 17.00
C LEU A 217 1.30 4.64 16.59
N ARG A 218 2.06 4.77 15.50
CA ARG A 218 2.46 6.06 14.94
C ARG A 218 1.29 6.72 14.21
N ARG A 219 1.25 8.05 14.26
CA ARG A 219 0.36 8.90 13.47
C ARG A 219 1.20 9.94 12.75
N MET A 220 1.05 10.03 11.44
CA MET A 220 1.74 11.00 10.61
C MET A 220 0.72 11.89 9.90
N GLY A 221 0.66 13.16 10.31
CA GLY A 221 -0.03 14.20 9.58
C GLY A 221 0.80 14.75 8.42
N ARG A 222 0.35 15.89 7.88
CA ARG A 222 0.91 16.46 6.65
C ARG A 222 1.97 17.54 6.87
N ASP A 223 2.15 17.99 8.11
CA ASP A 223 3.12 19.00 8.51
C ASP A 223 4.11 18.45 9.55
N GLU A 224 5.19 19.19 9.76
CA GLU A 224 6.31 18.79 10.64
C GLU A 224 5.92 18.61 12.11
N SER A 225 4.86 19.26 12.57
CA SER A 225 4.41 19.18 13.97
C SER A 225 3.41 18.04 14.21
N ALA A 226 2.87 17.47 13.14
CA ALA A 226 1.86 16.43 13.20
C ALA A 226 2.47 15.03 13.19
N LEU A 227 3.36 14.73 14.14
CA LEU A 227 3.92 13.39 14.35
C LEU A 227 3.79 13.01 15.82
N TRP A 228 3.02 11.97 16.12
CA TRP A 228 2.84 11.49 17.48
C TRP A 228 2.61 9.98 17.52
N TYR A 229 2.59 9.46 18.75
CA TYR A 229 2.22 8.07 19.03
C TYR A 229 0.98 8.02 19.90
N GLU A 230 0.13 7.04 19.64
CA GLU A 230 -1.11 6.80 20.36
C GLU A 230 -1.12 5.36 20.88
N ASN A 231 -1.51 5.17 22.15
CA ASN A 231 -1.77 3.84 22.69
C ASN A 231 -3.20 3.42 22.31
N VAL A 232 -3.30 2.32 21.58
CA VAL A 232 -4.58 1.76 21.13
C VAL A 232 -4.83 0.46 21.85
N ASP A 233 -6.06 0.28 22.34
CA ASP A 233 -6.51 -0.96 22.97
C ASP A 233 -6.74 -2.06 21.92
N PHE A 234 -6.09 -3.19 22.14
CA PHE A 234 -6.14 -4.39 21.31
C PHE A 234 -6.74 -5.59 22.05
N SER A 235 -7.27 -5.41 23.27
CA SER A 235 -7.82 -6.48 24.11
C SER A 235 -8.93 -7.29 23.43
N ASP A 236 -9.81 -6.62 22.67
CA ASP A 236 -10.95 -7.20 21.96
C ASP A 236 -10.72 -7.43 20.45
N LYS A 237 -9.52 -7.09 19.94
CA LYS A 237 -9.19 -7.24 18.52
C LYS A 237 -8.62 -8.63 18.27
N LYS A 238 -8.93 -9.26 17.14
CA LYS A 238 -8.31 -10.54 16.73
C LYS A 238 -7.66 -10.48 15.36
N VAL A 239 -8.05 -9.48 14.57
CA VAL A 239 -7.49 -9.26 13.24
C VAL A 239 -6.87 -7.88 13.14
N LEU A 240 -5.62 -7.82 12.71
CA LEU A 240 -4.96 -6.58 12.28
C LEU A 240 -4.98 -6.55 10.75
N ILE A 241 -5.66 -5.55 10.19
CA ILE A 241 -5.66 -5.29 8.75
C ILE A 241 -4.67 -4.16 8.49
N ILE A 242 -3.70 -4.41 7.63
CA ILE A 242 -2.74 -3.41 7.18
C ILE A 242 -3.15 -3.01 5.77
N GLU A 243 -3.66 -1.80 5.60
CA GLU A 243 -3.93 -1.25 4.28
C GLU A 243 -2.71 -0.46 3.83
N TRP A 244 -2.08 -0.92 2.75
CA TRP A 244 -0.83 -0.31 2.30
C TRP A 244 -0.41 -0.78 0.90
N THR A 245 0.15 0.12 0.09
CA THR A 245 0.74 -0.25 -1.20
C THR A 245 1.80 -1.34 -1.03
N HIS A 246 2.66 -1.22 -0.02
CA HIS A 246 3.76 -2.16 0.22
C HIS A 246 3.41 -3.29 1.21
N GLY A 247 2.12 -3.53 1.48
CA GLY A 247 1.67 -4.54 2.45
C GLY A 247 2.07 -5.99 2.10
N ASN A 248 2.48 -6.24 0.85
CA ASN A 248 3.01 -7.52 0.39
C ASN A 248 4.51 -7.46 0.06
N SER A 249 5.25 -6.48 0.59
CA SER A 249 6.71 -6.34 0.40
C SER A 249 7.50 -7.48 1.05
N ASP A 250 8.73 -7.74 0.60
CA ASP A 250 9.65 -8.66 1.28
C ASP A 250 10.24 -8.07 2.57
N TYR A 251 10.15 -6.75 2.73
CA TYR A 251 10.67 -6.04 3.91
C TYR A 251 9.73 -6.13 5.12
N ILE A 252 8.42 -6.37 4.91
CA ILE A 252 7.44 -6.55 6.00
C ILE A 252 7.36 -8.02 6.41
N LYS A 253 7.40 -8.29 7.73
CA LYS A 253 7.39 -9.65 8.28
C LYS A 253 6.12 -9.92 9.08
N GLY A 254 5.66 -11.18 9.02
CA GLY A 254 4.60 -11.69 9.89
C GLY A 254 3.16 -11.54 9.40
N VAL A 255 2.96 -10.98 8.19
CA VAL A 255 1.66 -10.98 7.50
C VAL A 255 1.22 -12.43 7.23
N ASP A 256 0.01 -12.78 7.62
CA ASP A 256 -0.55 -14.12 7.40
C ASP A 256 -1.27 -14.22 6.06
N ILE A 257 -1.99 -13.17 5.66
CA ILE A 257 -2.85 -13.19 4.46
C ILE A 257 -2.67 -11.91 3.65
N PRO A 258 -1.82 -11.92 2.61
CA PRO A 258 -1.77 -10.83 1.66
C PRO A 258 -2.93 -10.93 0.65
N VAL A 259 -3.69 -9.84 0.54
CA VAL A 259 -4.79 -9.62 -0.41
C VAL A 259 -4.35 -8.55 -1.39
N LEU A 260 -4.29 -8.89 -2.67
CA LEU A 260 -3.94 -7.97 -3.75
C LEU A 260 -5.19 -7.48 -4.47
N LEU A 261 -5.40 -6.17 -4.42
CA LEU A 261 -6.37 -5.47 -5.26
C LEU A 261 -5.68 -5.11 -6.58
N ASN A 262 -6.01 -5.84 -7.65
CA ASN A 262 -5.40 -5.62 -8.94
C ASN A 262 -6.11 -4.51 -9.73
N SER A 263 -5.31 -3.64 -10.33
CA SER A 263 -5.72 -2.81 -11.46
C SER A 263 -4.53 -2.65 -12.40
N THR A 264 -4.80 -2.66 -13.70
CA THR A 264 -3.76 -2.48 -14.71
C THR A 264 -3.27 -1.02 -14.74
N PRO A 265 -2.07 -0.73 -15.27
CA PRO A 265 -1.60 0.63 -15.46
C PRO A 265 -2.57 1.50 -16.27
N ALA A 266 -3.15 0.94 -17.33
CA ALA A 266 -4.13 1.61 -18.18
C ALA A 266 -5.41 1.98 -17.41
N GLU A 267 -5.93 1.07 -16.59
CA GLU A 267 -7.09 1.33 -15.74
C GLU A 267 -6.82 2.36 -14.66
N THR A 268 -5.63 2.30 -14.05
CA THR A 268 -5.17 3.23 -13.02
C THR A 268 -5.07 4.65 -13.60
N LEU A 269 -4.49 4.76 -14.80
CA LEU A 269 -4.41 6.02 -15.54
C LEU A 269 -5.81 6.55 -15.90
N ALA A 270 -6.71 5.69 -16.37
CA ALA A 270 -8.08 6.07 -16.71
C ALA A 270 -8.84 6.60 -15.49
N HIS A 271 -8.72 5.93 -14.34
CA HIS A 271 -9.33 6.38 -13.08
C HIS A 271 -8.78 7.73 -12.60
N ARG A 272 -7.48 7.98 -12.77
CA ARG A 272 -6.89 9.28 -12.43
C ARG A 272 -7.34 10.39 -13.35
N ARG A 273 -7.44 10.12 -14.66
CA ARG A 273 -8.01 11.07 -15.63
C ARG A 273 -9.45 11.44 -15.30
N SER A 274 -10.28 10.50 -14.83
CA SER A 274 -11.65 10.81 -14.44
C SER A 274 -11.74 11.62 -13.14
N ARG A 275 -10.79 11.46 -12.21
CA ARG A 275 -10.73 12.26 -10.97
C ARG A 275 -10.12 13.64 -11.16
N ALA A 276 -9.26 13.82 -12.16
CA ALA A 276 -8.71 15.12 -12.55
C ALA A 276 -9.76 15.97 -13.29
N ARG A 277 -10.86 16.31 -12.62
CA ARG A 277 -11.93 17.20 -13.12
C ARG A 277 -11.45 18.63 -13.39
N ASP A 278 -10.28 19.02 -12.87
CA ASP A 278 -9.70 20.37 -12.94
C ASP A 278 -8.31 20.46 -13.65
N GLY A 279 -7.98 19.50 -14.53
CA GLY A 279 -7.08 19.80 -15.66
C GLY A 279 -5.57 19.70 -15.47
N LYS A 280 -5.04 19.17 -14.37
CA LYS A 280 -3.63 18.69 -14.35
C LYS A 280 -3.59 17.17 -14.43
N VAL A 281 -3.12 16.66 -15.58
CA VAL A 281 -2.70 15.27 -15.75
C VAL A 281 -1.48 15.02 -14.86
N ASP A 282 -1.28 13.79 -14.39
CA ASP A 282 -0.07 13.37 -13.67
C ASP A 282 1.18 13.84 -14.43
N SER A 283 2.15 14.44 -13.73
CA SER A 283 3.43 14.84 -14.34
C SER A 283 4.18 13.60 -14.85
N ALA A 284 5.17 13.81 -15.73
CA ALA A 284 6.04 12.73 -16.19
C ALA A 284 6.72 12.03 -14.99
N PHE A 285 7.10 12.81 -13.97
CA PHE A 285 7.71 12.27 -12.75
C PHE A 285 6.73 11.44 -11.92
N THR A 286 5.50 11.93 -11.71
CA THR A 286 4.46 11.16 -11.01
C THR A 286 4.21 9.84 -11.74
N THR A 287 4.07 9.87 -13.07
CA THR A 287 3.89 8.66 -13.89
C THR A 287 5.04 7.67 -13.70
N LEU A 288 6.29 8.16 -13.64
CA LEU A 288 7.45 7.33 -13.37
C LEU A 288 7.39 6.65 -12.00
N VAL A 289 7.09 7.39 -10.92
CA VAL A 289 6.95 6.84 -9.57
C VAL A 289 5.93 5.70 -9.56
N LEU A 290 4.78 5.93 -10.18
CA LEU A 290 3.68 4.97 -10.23
C LEU A 290 4.06 3.69 -11.01
N ASN A 291 4.81 3.84 -12.10
CA ASN A 291 5.29 2.69 -12.86
C ASN A 291 6.29 1.86 -12.03
N ILE A 292 7.13 2.50 -11.22
CA ILE A 292 8.04 1.80 -10.29
C ILE A 292 7.21 1.04 -9.23
N GLU A 293 6.28 1.71 -8.56
CA GLU A 293 5.40 1.07 -7.55
C GLU A 293 4.62 -0.11 -8.14
N GLN A 294 4.11 0.03 -9.36
CA GLN A 294 3.36 -1.04 -10.02
C GLN A 294 4.26 -2.24 -10.37
N ARG A 295 5.51 -2.01 -10.78
CA ARG A 295 6.49 -3.09 -11.02
C ARG A 295 6.85 -3.80 -9.72
N GLU A 296 6.99 -3.07 -8.62
CA GLU A 296 7.21 -3.65 -7.29
C GLU A 296 6.03 -4.53 -6.87
N LEU A 297 4.80 -4.01 -6.95
CA LEU A 297 3.57 -4.78 -6.68
C LEU A 297 3.52 -6.06 -7.50
N HIS A 298 3.81 -5.97 -8.79
CA HIS A 298 3.83 -7.12 -9.69
C HIS A 298 4.89 -8.15 -9.30
N SER A 299 6.12 -7.72 -8.97
CA SER A 299 7.19 -8.61 -8.54
C SER A 299 6.83 -9.41 -7.28
N GLN A 300 5.96 -8.85 -6.43
CA GLN A 300 5.53 -9.45 -5.17
C GLN A 300 4.17 -10.18 -5.24
N ALA A 301 3.44 -10.04 -6.35
CA ALA A 301 2.07 -10.54 -6.48
C ALA A 301 1.95 -12.06 -6.28
N HIS A 302 3.01 -12.83 -6.55
CA HIS A 302 3.06 -14.28 -6.36
C HIS A 302 2.85 -14.72 -4.89
N LYS A 303 3.02 -13.81 -3.92
CA LYS A 303 2.79 -14.06 -2.49
C LYS A 303 1.33 -13.86 -2.07
N ALA A 304 0.52 -13.21 -2.90
CA ALA A 304 -0.89 -12.93 -2.59
C ALA A 304 -1.68 -14.23 -2.44
N LYS A 305 -2.44 -14.35 -1.35
CA LYS A 305 -3.34 -15.48 -1.11
C LYS A 305 -4.72 -15.26 -1.72
N ILE A 306 -5.09 -14.00 -1.93
CA ILE A 306 -6.31 -13.58 -2.62
C ILE A 306 -5.91 -12.47 -3.59
N ILE A 307 -6.30 -12.61 -4.86
CA ILE A 307 -6.18 -11.55 -5.86
C ILE A 307 -7.59 -11.27 -6.39
N ILE A 308 -7.99 -10.01 -6.37
CA ILE A 308 -9.25 -9.56 -6.96
C ILE A 308 -8.97 -8.59 -8.10
N SER A 309 -9.62 -8.81 -9.24
CA SER A 309 -9.53 -7.93 -10.41
C SER A 309 -10.31 -6.63 -10.20
N LYS A 310 -10.15 -5.68 -11.13
CA LYS A 310 -10.95 -4.46 -11.15
C LYS A 310 -12.45 -4.75 -11.27
N ASP A 311 -12.82 -5.79 -12.00
CA ASP A 311 -14.20 -6.22 -12.27
C ASP A 311 -14.78 -7.14 -11.19
N ALA A 312 -14.15 -7.18 -10.01
CA ALA A 312 -14.57 -7.95 -8.85
C ALA A 312 -14.53 -9.48 -9.05
N GLU A 313 -13.59 -9.98 -9.85
CA GLU A 313 -13.37 -11.41 -10.02
C GLU A 313 -12.19 -11.88 -9.17
N LEU A 314 -12.35 -13.02 -8.50
CA LEU A 314 -11.22 -13.71 -7.87
C LEU A 314 -10.40 -14.39 -8.97
N ILE A 315 -9.14 -14.02 -9.06
CA ILE A 315 -8.22 -14.54 -10.08
C ILE A 315 -7.05 -15.28 -9.43
N THR A 316 -6.51 -16.26 -10.14
CA THR A 316 -5.27 -16.92 -9.76
C THR A 316 -4.07 -16.02 -10.08
N PHE A 317 -2.91 -16.33 -9.49
CA PHE A 317 -1.66 -15.66 -9.86
C PHE A 317 -1.30 -15.84 -11.34
N GLU A 318 -1.62 -16.98 -11.94
CA GLU A 318 -1.41 -17.23 -13.37
C GLU A 318 -2.25 -16.29 -14.23
N GLN A 319 -3.55 -16.16 -13.94
CA GLN A 319 -4.44 -15.22 -14.63
C GLN A 319 -4.00 -13.76 -14.41
N TYR A 320 -3.59 -13.41 -13.19
CA TYR A 320 -3.02 -12.10 -12.90
C TYR A 320 -1.77 -11.83 -13.75
N SER A 321 -0.84 -12.78 -13.84
CA SER A 321 0.41 -12.60 -14.60
C SER A 321 0.12 -12.41 -16.08
N GLN A 322 -0.80 -13.20 -16.67
CA GLN A 322 -1.24 -13.03 -18.05
C GLN A 322 -1.81 -11.64 -18.34
N LEU A 323 -2.54 -11.04 -17.37
CA LEU A 323 -3.07 -9.68 -17.50
C LEU A 323 -1.98 -8.60 -17.41
N MET A 324 -0.91 -8.86 -16.65
CA MET A 324 0.08 -7.86 -16.25
C MET A 324 1.39 -7.91 -17.04
N ASP A 325 1.82 -9.07 -17.55
CA ASP A 325 3.12 -9.27 -18.20
C ASP A 325 3.28 -8.42 -19.49
N GLY A 326 2.16 -8.00 -20.11
CA GLY A 326 2.13 -7.11 -21.26
C GLY A 326 1.98 -5.62 -20.94
N GLN A 327 2.03 -5.23 -19.66
CA GLN A 327 1.70 -3.87 -19.21
C GLN A 327 2.93 -3.03 -18.80
N PHE A 328 4.15 -3.58 -18.88
CA PHE A 328 5.37 -2.95 -18.34
C PHE A 328 6.50 -2.76 -19.35
#